data_AF-A0A939FGB2-F1
#
_entry.id   AF-A0A939FGB2-F1
#
_cell.length_a   1.000
_cell.length_b   1.000
_cell.length_c   1.000
_cell.angle_alpha   90.00
_cell.angle_beta   90.00
_cell.angle_gamma   90.00
#
_symmetry.space_group_name_H-M   'P 1'
#
loop_
_entity.id
_entity.type
_entity.pdbx_description
1 polymer ?
#
loop_
_entity_poly.entity_id
_entity_poly.type
_entity_poly.pdbx_seq_one_letter_code
_entity_poly.pdbx_strand_id
1 'polypeptide(L)' 'WGYSSLRVLTLDAGGSHLLSAGESEWIVLPLNGGCTVLVDGEIFELRGRNGVFDGVSDFVYVPRDAHAQIASGAGP' A
#
# COMPACT_ATOMS: atom_id res chain seq x y z
N TRP A 1 -7.69 3.78 -19.60
CA TRP A 1 -6.40 4.11 -18.97
C TRP A 1 -5.29 3.65 -19.90
N GLY A 2 -4.33 4.51 -20.26
CA GLY A 2 -3.24 4.14 -21.18
C GLY A 2 -1.86 4.06 -20.53
N TYR A 3 -1.65 4.80 -19.44
CA TYR A 3 -0.32 4.97 -18.83
C TYR A 3 -0.33 5.02 -17.30
N SER A 4 -1.44 5.45 -16.68
CA SER A 4 -1.57 5.56 -15.23
C SER A 4 -2.92 5.04 -14.73
N SER A 5 -2.93 4.58 -13.49
CA SER A 5 -4.13 4.19 -12.75
C SER A 5 -3.98 4.54 -11.28
N LEU A 6 -5.10 4.82 -10.62
CA LEU A 6 -5.19 5.00 -9.19
C LEU A 6 -6.20 4.01 -8.62
N ARG A 7 -5.87 3.39 -7.50
CA ARG A 7 -6.78 2.55 -6.72
C ARG A 7 -6.74 3.00 -5.27
N VAL A 8 -7.90 3.12 -4.65
CA VAL A 8 -8.04 3.40 -3.22
C VAL A 8 -8.61 2.16 -2.56
N LEU A 9 -7.96 1.73 -1.48
CA LEU A 9 -8.35 0.55 -0.71
C LEU A 9 -8.78 1.02 0.67
N THR A 10 -9.94 0.53 1.13
CA THR A 10 -10.33 0.58 2.54
C THR A 10 -10.14 -0.81 3.10
N LEU A 11 -9.29 -0.96 4.11
CA LEU A 11 -9.02 -2.24 4.77
C LEU A 11 -9.55 -2.17 6.20
N ASP A 12 -10.40 -3.12 6.58
CA ASP A 12 -10.81 -3.29 7.98
C ASP A 12 -9.62 -3.68 8.86
N ALA A 13 -9.78 -3.68 10.18
CA ALA A 13 -8.73 -4.13 11.10
C ALA A 13 -8.27 -5.57 10.80
N GLY A 14 -6.96 -5.75 10.60
CA GLY A 14 -6.37 -7.03 10.18
C GLY A 14 -6.73 -7.47 8.76
N GLY A 15 -7.37 -6.60 7.97
CA GLY A 15 -7.68 -6.83 6.56
C GLY A 15 -6.44 -6.80 5.68
N SER A 16 -6.49 -7.52 4.56
CA SER A 16 -5.40 -7.51 3.58
C SER A 16 -5.88 -7.52 2.14
N HIS A 17 -5.03 -7.03 1.24
CA HIS A 17 -5.24 -7.00 -0.20
C HIS A 17 -4.01 -7.51 -0.94
N LEU A 18 -4.21 -8.43 -1.87
CA LEU A 18 -3.17 -8.92 -2.77
C LEU A 18 -3.17 -8.10 -4.06
N LEU A 19 -1.99 -7.59 -4.42
CA LEU A 19 -1.73 -6.87 -5.65
C LEU A 19 -0.73 -7.69 -6.48
N SER A 20 -1.12 -8.03 -7.70
CA SER A 20 -0.17 -8.47 -8.74
C SER A 20 0.14 -7.27 -9.61
N ALA A 21 1.41 -6.84 -9.61
CA ALA A 21 1.84 -5.62 -10.30
C ALA A 21 1.77 -5.79 -11.83
N GLY A 22 2.12 -6.99 -12.32
CA GLY A 22 2.17 -7.32 -13.74
C GLY A 22 3.04 -6.32 -14.51
N GLU A 23 2.55 -5.86 -15.65
CA GLU A 23 3.26 -4.91 -16.51
C GLU A 23 3.30 -3.46 -15.96
N SER A 24 2.90 -3.20 -14.71
CA SER A 24 2.86 -1.85 -14.12
C SER A 24 3.66 -1.76 -12.83
N GLU A 25 4.36 -0.64 -12.65
CA GLU A 25 4.97 -0.26 -11.38
C GLU A 25 3.92 0.45 -10.51
N TRP A 26 4.00 0.26 -9.19
CA TRP A 26 3.07 0.85 -8.24
C TRP A 26 3.77 1.56 -7.09
N ILE A 27 3.09 2.57 -6.56
CA ILE A 27 3.44 3.20 -5.28
C ILE A 27 2.30 2.90 -4.32
N VAL A 28 2.62 2.27 -3.19
CA VAL A 28 1.69 2.02 -2.09
C VAL A 28 1.97 3.03 -0.99
N LEU A 29 0.95 3.78 -0.58
CA LEU A 29 1.07 4.75 0.50
C LEU A 29 -0.22 4.79 1.34
N PRO A 30 -0.14 4.84 2.68
CA PRO A 30 -1.30 5.04 3.54
C PRO A 30 -1.96 6.42 3.34
N LEU A 31 -3.28 6.43 3.24
CA LEU A 31 -4.05 7.68 3.26
C LEU A 31 -4.51 8.06 4.68
N ASN A 32 -4.75 7.05 5.52
CA ASN A 32 -5.08 7.13 6.93
C ASN A 32 -4.55 5.85 7.64
N GLY A 33 -4.10 5.99 8.89
CA GLY A 33 -3.46 4.91 9.64
C GLY A 33 -2.10 4.49 9.07
N GLY A 34 -1.61 3.33 9.46
CA GLY A 34 -0.40 2.70 8.90
C GLY A 34 -0.71 1.33 8.30
N CYS A 35 0.22 0.77 7.54
CA CYS A 35 0.07 -0.58 6.98
C CYS A 35 1.43 -1.29 6.85
N THR A 36 1.36 -2.61 6.68
CA THR A 36 2.51 -3.42 6.31
C THR A 36 2.37 -3.84 4.86
N VAL A 37 3.45 -3.72 4.09
CA VAL A 37 3.53 -4.17 2.70
C VAL A 37 4.59 -5.26 2.61
N LEU A 38 4.19 -6.46 2.19
CA LEU A 38 5.09 -7.55 1.85
C LEU A 38 5.24 -7.56 0.33
N VAL A 39 6.45 -7.35 -0.20
CA VAL A 39 6.77 -7.42 -1.63
C VAL A 39 7.79 -8.53 -1.84
N ASP A 40 7.41 -9.60 -2.53
CA ASP A 40 8.29 -10.72 -2.88
C ASP A 40 9.20 -11.24 -1.74
N GLY A 41 8.68 -11.29 -0.52
CA GLY A 41 9.40 -11.78 0.66
C GLY A 41 10.03 -10.69 1.54
N GLU A 42 10.05 -9.43 1.11
CA GLU A 42 10.53 -8.29 1.89
C GLU A 42 9.37 -7.53 2.53
N ILE A 43 9.49 -7.27 3.84
CA ILE A 43 8.43 -6.62 4.64
C ILE A 43 8.82 -5.17 4.92
N PHE A 44 7.88 -4.28 4.62
CA PHE A 44 7.99 -2.85 4.89
C PHE A 44 6.85 -2.40 5.79
N GLU A 45 7.18 -1.76 6.91
CA GLU A 45 6.20 -1.07 7.75
C GLU A 45 6.09 0.40 7.31
N LEU A 46 4.91 0.78 6.85
CA LEU A 46 4.62 2.16 6.44
C LEU A 46 3.96 2.90 7.59
N ARG A 47 4.68 3.88 8.15
CA ARG A 47 4.08 4.86 9.05
C ARG A 47 3.27 5.82 8.19
N GLY A 48 1.95 5.75 8.31
CA GLY A 48 1.10 6.74 7.70
C GLY A 48 0.77 7.88 8.67
N ARG A 49 -0.50 8.29 8.66
CA ARG A 49 -0.97 9.55 9.26
C ARG A 49 -2.45 9.45 9.61
N ASN A 50 -2.94 10.36 10.44
CA ASN A 50 -4.37 10.39 10.80
C ASN A 50 -5.27 10.90 9.66
N GLY A 51 -4.71 11.57 8.65
CA GLY A 51 -5.43 12.07 7.49
C GLY A 51 -4.49 12.70 6.48
N VAL A 52 -4.94 12.83 5.22
CA VAL A 52 -4.10 13.26 4.10
C VAL A 52 -3.46 14.65 4.25
N PHE A 53 -3.98 15.47 5.15
CA PHE A 53 -3.47 16.82 5.44
C PHE A 53 -2.57 16.90 6.68
N ASP A 54 -2.40 15.79 7.41
CA ASP A 54 -1.69 15.76 8.69
C ASP A 54 -0.17 15.60 8.54
N GLY A 55 0.32 15.51 7.30
CA GLY A 55 1.75 15.47 6.99
C GLY A 55 2.12 14.50 5.87
N VAL A 56 3.43 14.29 5.73
CA VAL A 56 4.01 13.31 4.82
C VAL A 56 3.74 11.89 5.33
N SER A 57 3.55 10.95 4.41
CA SER A 57 3.41 9.52 4.71
C SER A 57 4.59 8.78 4.12
N ASP A 58 4.99 7.68 4.75
CA ASP A 58 5.87 6.70 4.12
C ASP A 58 5.18 6.08 2.90
N PHE A 59 5.97 5.52 1.99
CA PHE A 59 5.50 4.78 0.83
C PHE A 59 6.43 3.61 0.49
N VAL A 60 5.90 2.62 -0.20
CA VAL A 60 6.65 1.51 -0.79
C VAL A 60 6.49 1.54 -2.30
N TYR A 61 7.59 1.27 -2.97
CA TYR A 61 7.63 1.04 -4.41
C TYR A 61 7.46 -0.47 -4.68
N VAL A 62 6.55 -0.82 -5.57
CA VAL A 62 6.32 -2.20 -6.03
C VAL A 62 6.71 -2.26 -7.51
N PRO A 63 7.78 -2.99 -7.85
CA PRO A 63 8.23 -3.10 -9.23
C PRO A 63 7.23 -3.93 -10.06
N ARG A 64 7.42 -3.89 -11.39
CA ARG A 64 6.74 -4.82 -12.31
C ARG A 64 6.97 -6.27 -11.90
N ASP A 65 6.02 -7.11 -12.29
CA ASP A 65 6.01 -8.56 -12.06
C ASP A 65 6.00 -9.01 -10.58
N ALA A 66 6.11 -8.07 -9.64
CA ALA A 66 6.08 -8.38 -8.21
C ALA A 66 4.67 -8.72 -7.71
N HIS A 67 4.64 -9.51 -6.64
CA HIS A 67 3.46 -9.77 -5.84
C HIS A 67 3.58 -9.03 -4.51
N ALA A 68 2.60 -8.16 -4.25
CA ALA A 68 2.51 -7.44 -3.00
C ALA A 68 1.28 -7.88 -2.18
N GLN A 69 1.46 -8.04 -0.87
CA GLN A 69 0.36 -8.10 0.09
C GLN A 69 0.38 -6.83 0.93
N ILE A 70 -0.74 -6.11 0.94
CA ILE A 70 -0.94 -4.90 1.73
C ILE A 70 -1.86 -5.28 2.88
N ALA A 71 -1.41 -5.14 4.11
CA ALA A 71 -2.18 -5.49 5.31
C ALA A 71 -2.31 -4.29 6.23
N SER A 72 -3.52 -4.05 6.74
CA SER A 72 -3.74 -3.10 7.82
C SER A 72 -3.33 -3.73 9.16
N GLY A 73 -2.87 -2.88 10.08
CA GLY A 73 -2.70 -3.27 11.48
C GLY A 73 -4.04 -3.43 12.19
N ALA A 74 -4.05 -3.17 13.50
CA ALA A 74 -5.28 -3.16 14.31
C ALA A 74 -6.19 -1.97 13.96
N GLY A 75 -6.81 -1.97 12.78
CA GLY A 75 -7.82 -1.00 12.36
C GLY A 75 -7.30 0.40 12.10
N PRO A 76 -8.17 1.33 11.67
CA PRO A 76 -7.84 2.74 11.53
C PRO A 76 -7.49 3.39 12.88
#